data_AF-A0A437AII1-F1
#
_entry.id   AF-A0A437AII1-F1
#
_cell.length_a   1.000
_cell.length_b   1.000
_cell.length_c   1.000
_cell.angle_alpha   90.00
_cell.angle_beta   90.00
_cell.angle_gamma   90.00
#
_symmetry.space_group_name_H-M   'P 1'
#
loop_
_entity.id
_entity.type
_entity.pdbx_description
1 polymer ?
#
loop_
_entity_poly.entity_id
_entity_poly.type
_entity_poly.pdbx_seq_one_letter_code
_entity_poly.pdbx_strand_id
1 'polypeptide(L)'
;MGEKYFYIIFCIICIMEAILYMVYAKISIHNDFKRGIRMSPESFYGIIGYFFSTWLKFISLSHTILSKDLLSLLLYFFTYFNILFYTLATFFLATEPYLFLGFICSLILEIFFVIYCYDYSIRKTIYCYNIKIGSNLQLKRALNVSIN
;
A
#
# COMPACT_ATOMS: atom_id res chain seq x y z
N MET A 1 -15.07 -9.16 -9.44
CA MET A 1 -14.43 -8.06 -10.19
C MET A 1 -13.27 -8.63 -10.99
N GLY A 2 -13.10 -8.30 -12.27
CA GLY A 2 -11.98 -8.82 -13.06
C GLY A 2 -10.64 -8.20 -12.63
N GLU A 3 -9.53 -8.94 -12.74
CA GLU A 3 -8.17 -8.50 -12.35
C GLU A 3 -7.79 -7.13 -12.96
N LYS A 4 -8.23 -6.87 -14.19
CA LYS A 4 -8.00 -5.58 -14.88
C LYS A 4 -8.70 -4.40 -14.18
N TYR A 5 -9.95 -4.58 -13.77
CA TYR A 5 -10.72 -3.53 -13.11
C TYR A 5 -10.19 -3.25 -11.70
N PHE A 6 -9.75 -4.30 -10.99
CA PHE A 6 -9.05 -4.16 -9.72
C PHE A 6 -7.79 -3.30 -9.86
N TYR A 7 -6.95 -3.60 -10.86
CA TYR A 7 -5.72 -2.85 -11.10
C TYR A 7 -5.97 -1.38 -11.45
N ILE A 8 -6.93 -1.09 -12.33
CA ILE A 8 -7.25 0.30 -12.73
C ILE A 8 -7.71 1.12 -11.52
N ILE A 9 -8.59 0.56 -10.68
CA ILE A 9 -9.07 1.28 -9.49
C ILE A 9 -7.95 1.49 -8.48
N PHE A 10 -7.09 0.48 -8.28
CA PHE A 10 -5.91 0.62 -7.45
C PHE A 10 -4.98 1.75 -7.94
N CYS A 11 -4.72 1.82 -9.26
CA CYS A 11 -3.95 2.92 -9.85
C CYS A 11 -4.59 4.29 -9.57
N ILE A 12 -5.92 4.41 -9.72
CA ILE A 12 -6.65 5.65 -9.45
C ILE A 12 -6.49 6.05 -7.98
N ILE A 13 -6.63 5.12 -7.04
CA ILE A 13 -6.47 5.38 -5.60
C ILE A 13 -5.05 5.87 -5.31
N CYS A 14 -4.02 5.19 -5.82
CA CYS A 14 -2.62 5.60 -5.64
C CYS A 14 -2.32 7.00 -6.19
N ILE A 15 -2.87 7.35 -7.37
CA ILE A 15 -2.72 8.70 -7.94
C ILE A 15 -3.42 9.73 -7.05
N MET A 16 -4.63 9.42 -6.58
CA MET A 16 -5.39 10.31 -5.71
C MET A 16 -4.63 10.59 -4.40
N GLU A 17 -4.02 9.58 -3.79
CA GLU A 17 -3.19 9.72 -2.59
C GLU A 17 -1.97 10.61 -2.83
N ALA A 18 -1.28 10.43 -3.95
CA ALA A 18 -0.13 11.26 -4.31
C ALA A 18 -0.54 12.73 -4.49
N ILE A 19 -1.69 12.99 -5.14
CA ILE A 19 -2.22 14.34 -5.31
C ILE A 19 -2.60 14.97 -3.97
N LEU A 20 -3.34 14.25 -3.13
CA LEU A 20 -3.75 14.73 -1.80
C LEU A 20 -2.53 15.09 -0.95
N TYR A 21 -1.51 14.23 -0.95
CA TYR A 21 -0.28 14.49 -0.20
C TYR A 21 0.52 15.66 -0.77
N MET A 22 0.60 15.81 -2.10
CA MET A 22 1.23 16.99 -2.72
C MET A 22 0.56 18.30 -2.31
N VAL A 23 -0.78 18.32 -2.30
CA VAL A 23 -1.54 19.50 -1.88
C VAL A 23 -1.25 19.82 -0.41
N TYR A 24 -1.27 18.80 0.46
CA TYR A 24 -0.91 18.96 1.87
C TYR A 24 0.52 19.50 2.05
N ALA A 25 1.51 18.90 1.39
CA ALA A 25 2.90 19.33 1.48
C ALA A 25 3.07 20.79 1.02
N LYS A 26 2.42 21.18 -0.08
CA LYS A 26 2.46 22.56 -0.59
C LYS A 26 1.87 23.56 0.42
N ILE A 27 0.74 23.24 1.03
CA ILE A 27 0.09 24.08 2.04
C ILE A 27 0.96 24.17 3.31
N SER A 28 1.50 23.03 3.76
CA SER A 28 2.39 22.98 4.93
C SER A 28 3.63 23.86 4.72
N ILE A 29 4.31 23.71 3.57
CA ILE A 29 5.49 24.52 3.24
C ILE A 29 5.14 26.01 3.20
N HIS A 30 4.01 26.36 2.58
CA HIS A 30 3.56 27.76 2.50
C HIS A 30 3.27 28.36 3.88
N ASN A 31 2.68 27.58 4.77
CA ASN A 31 2.40 27.99 6.14
C ASN A 31 3.68 28.18 6.96
N ASP A 32 4.68 27.30 6.79
CA ASP A 32 5.98 27.44 7.44
C ASP A 32 6.73 28.70 6.96
N PHE A 33 6.73 28.95 5.65
CA PHE A 33 7.31 30.17 5.08
C PHE A 33 6.61 31.44 5.57
N LYS A 34 5.27 31.45 5.65
CA LYS A 34 4.51 32.58 6.21
C LYS A 34 4.86 32.87 7.66
N ARG A 35 5.22 31.84 8.43
CA ARG A 35 5.65 31.97 9.84
C ARG A 35 7.13 32.36 9.97
N GLY A 36 7.84 32.54 8.86
CA GLY A 36 9.29 32.83 8.85
C GLY A 36 10.16 31.65 9.27
N ILE A 37 9.58 30.44 9.34
CA ILE A 37 10.26 29.23 9.74
C ILE A 37 10.96 28.66 8.50
N ARG A 38 12.29 28.46 8.58
CA ARG A 38 13.00 27.70 7.55
C ARG A 38 12.54 26.25 7.61
N MET A 39 12.23 25.67 6.45
CA MET A 39 11.80 24.28 6.35
C MET A 39 12.81 23.36 7.05
N SER A 40 12.33 22.59 8.04
CA SER A 40 13.21 21.68 8.77
C SER A 40 13.65 20.54 7.83
N PRO A 41 14.87 20.01 8.00
CA PRO A 41 15.31 18.82 7.27
C PRO A 41 14.35 17.65 7.46
N GLU A 42 13.76 17.50 8.65
CA GLU A 42 12.77 16.46 8.98
C GLU A 42 11.54 16.53 8.07
N SER A 43 10.98 17.73 7.85
CA SER A 43 9.85 17.92 6.94
C SER A 43 10.21 17.55 5.49
N PHE A 44 11.43 17.86 5.05
CA PHE A 44 11.91 17.50 3.72
C PHE A 44 12.09 15.98 3.55
N TYR A 45 12.72 15.31 4.53
CA TYR A 45 12.84 13.86 4.55
C TYR A 45 11.48 13.17 4.66
N GLY A 46 10.53 13.74 5.41
CA GLY A 46 9.16 13.23 5.50
C GLY A 46 8.44 13.22 4.15
N ILE A 47 8.54 14.32 3.38
CA ILE A 47 7.92 14.42 2.06
C ILE A 47 8.53 13.42 1.08
N ILE A 48 9.87 13.34 1.01
CA ILE A 48 10.56 12.40 0.12
C ILE A 48 10.28 10.96 0.54
N GLY A 49 10.39 10.66 1.83
CA GLY A 49 10.16 9.33 2.38
C GLY A 49 8.74 8.84 2.13
N TYR A 50 7.75 9.73 2.25
CA TYR A 50 6.38 9.43 1.91
C TYR A 50 6.24 9.06 0.42
N PHE A 51 6.71 9.92 -0.48
CA PHE A 51 6.66 9.66 -1.93
C PHE A 51 7.32 8.35 -2.33
N PHE A 52 8.51 8.08 -1.79
CA PHE A 52 9.24 6.85 -2.06
C PHE A 52 8.50 5.62 -1.54
N SER A 53 7.87 5.72 -0.36
CA SER A 53 7.07 4.64 0.22
C SER A 53 5.81 4.37 -0.59
N THR A 54 5.09 5.41 -1.05
CA THR A 54 3.92 5.27 -1.92
C THR A 54 4.30 4.64 -3.26
N TRP A 55 5.46 5.01 -3.81
CA TRP A 55 5.99 4.42 -5.04
C TRP A 55 6.37 2.94 -4.87
N LEU A 56 7.07 2.59 -3.78
CA LEU A 56 7.40 1.20 -3.45
C LEU A 56 6.14 0.34 -3.29
N LYS A 57 5.14 0.86 -2.57
CA LYS A 57 3.82 0.22 -2.42
C LYS A 57 3.19 -0.06 -3.79
N PHE A 58 3.16 0.94 -4.66
CA PHE A 58 2.59 0.82 -6.01
C PHE A 58 3.30 -0.24 -6.86
N ILE A 59 4.64 -0.24 -6.88
CA ILE A 59 5.43 -1.23 -7.62
C ILE A 59 5.18 -2.63 -7.09
N SER A 60 5.17 -2.77 -5.76
CA SER A 60 5.01 -4.07 -5.10
C SER A 60 3.69 -4.73 -5.49
N LEU A 61 2.57 -4.00 -5.39
CA LEU A 61 1.27 -4.56 -5.77
C LEU A 61 1.16 -4.79 -7.28
N SER A 62 1.69 -3.88 -8.10
CA SER A 62 1.72 -4.05 -9.56
C SER A 62 2.46 -5.34 -9.93
N HIS A 63 3.64 -5.56 -9.33
CA HIS A 63 4.43 -6.76 -9.56
C HIS A 63 3.73 -8.03 -9.06
N THR A 64 3.03 -7.97 -7.92
CA THR A 64 2.19 -9.08 -7.47
C THR A 64 1.11 -9.45 -8.48
N ILE A 65 0.44 -8.47 -9.08
CA ILE A 65 -0.64 -8.73 -10.05
C ILE A 65 -0.08 -9.34 -11.34
N LEU A 66 1.06 -8.85 -11.83
CA LEU A 66 1.73 -9.33 -13.04
C LEU A 66 2.39 -10.71 -12.87
N SER A 67 3.25 -10.84 -11.86
CA SER A 67 4.14 -11.99 -11.67
C SER A 67 3.56 -13.07 -10.77
N LYS A 68 2.45 -12.78 -10.07
CA LYS A 68 1.86 -13.62 -9.03
C LYS A 68 2.90 -14.05 -7.99
N ASP A 69 3.71 -13.09 -7.58
CA ASP A 69 4.76 -13.29 -6.60
C ASP A 69 4.28 -12.90 -5.19
N LEU A 70 4.52 -13.80 -4.23
CA LEU A 70 4.07 -13.68 -2.85
C LEU A 70 4.99 -12.77 -2.03
N LEU A 71 6.28 -12.73 -2.36
CA LEU A 71 7.23 -11.84 -1.69
C LEU A 71 6.88 -10.37 -1.96
N SER A 72 6.56 -10.06 -3.23
CA SER A 72 6.09 -8.74 -3.63
C SER A 72 4.79 -8.33 -2.92
N LEU A 73 3.88 -9.28 -2.66
CA LEU A 73 2.64 -9.01 -1.92
C LEU A 73 2.94 -8.68 -0.46
N LEU A 74 3.88 -9.39 0.16
CA LEU A 74 4.30 -9.14 1.54
C LEU A 74 4.97 -7.77 1.66
N LEU A 75 5.80 -7.39 0.67
CA LEU A 75 6.45 -6.09 0.60
C LEU A 75 5.43 -4.94 0.45
N TYR A 76 4.35 -5.15 -0.30
CA TYR A 76 3.22 -4.23 -0.36
C TYR A 76 2.60 -3.98 1.02
N PHE A 77 2.25 -5.05 1.77
CA PHE A 77 1.65 -4.86 3.09
C PHE A 77 2.61 -4.22 4.08
N PHE A 78 3.88 -4.62 4.06
CA PHE A 78 4.89 -4.02 4.93
C PHE A 78 5.05 -2.53 4.69
N THR A 79 5.14 -2.11 3.43
CA THR A 79 5.26 -0.68 3.07
C THR A 79 3.97 0.08 3.41
N TYR A 80 2.80 -0.49 3.11
CA TYR A 80 1.52 0.09 3.46
C TYR A 80 1.35 0.31 4.97
N PHE A 81 1.63 -0.71 5.80
CA PHE A 81 1.51 -0.58 7.26
C PHE A 81 2.50 0.43 7.83
N ASN A 82 3.72 0.52 7.31
CA ASN A 82 4.67 1.56 7.72
C ASN A 82 4.12 2.97 7.47
N ILE A 83 3.54 3.22 6.29
CA ILE A 83 2.91 4.50 5.98
C ILE A 83 1.74 4.76 6.94
N LEU A 84 0.89 3.77 7.18
CA LEU A 84 -0.27 3.91 8.05
C LEU A 84 0.13 4.19 9.51
N PHE A 85 1.13 3.50 10.05
CA PHE A 85 1.64 3.76 11.39
C PHE A 85 2.31 5.13 11.50
N TYR A 86 3.14 5.50 10.53
CA TYR A 86 3.78 6.81 10.50
C TYR A 86 2.75 7.95 10.47
N THR A 87 1.70 7.80 9.65
CA THR A 87 0.65 8.80 9.52
C THR A 87 -0.23 8.88 10.76
N LEU A 88 -0.59 7.75 11.38
CA LEU A 88 -1.29 7.77 12.68
C LEU A 88 -0.46 8.41 13.80
N ALA A 89 0.85 8.16 13.85
CA ALA A 89 1.74 8.75 14.84
C ALA A 89 1.89 10.27 14.64
N THR A 90 1.98 10.72 13.39
CA THR A 90 2.17 12.14 13.05
C THR A 90 0.86 12.94 13.03
N PHE A 91 -0.30 12.28 13.01
CA PHE A 91 -1.61 12.94 13.01
C PHE A 91 -1.79 13.93 14.17
N PHE A 92 -1.33 13.59 15.38
CA PHE A 92 -1.44 14.45 16.56
C PHE A 92 -0.59 15.73 16.49
N LEU A 93 0.40 15.74 15.61
CA LEU A 93 1.35 16.84 15.41
C LEU A 93 1.04 17.64 14.12
N ALA A 94 0.00 17.26 13.38
CA ALA A 94 -0.34 17.89 12.12
C ALA A 94 -0.87 19.31 12.31
N THR A 95 -0.33 20.26 11.55
CA THR A 95 -0.74 21.67 11.56
C THR A 95 -2.15 21.88 10.99
N GLU A 96 -2.58 21.03 10.06
CA GLU A 96 -3.89 21.08 9.39
C GLU A 96 -4.54 19.69 9.40
N PRO A 97 -5.16 19.27 10.52
CA PRO A 97 -5.59 17.89 10.73
C PRO A 97 -6.71 17.44 9.78
N TYR A 98 -7.50 18.37 9.23
CA TYR A 98 -8.56 18.03 8.26
C TYR A 98 -8.00 17.55 6.91
N LEU A 99 -6.90 18.15 6.43
CA LEU A 99 -6.21 17.67 5.22
C LEU A 99 -5.58 16.30 5.47
N PHE A 100 -5.01 16.13 6.66
CA PHE A 100 -4.41 14.87 7.08
C PHE A 100 -5.42 13.74 7.26
N LEU A 101 -6.66 14.07 7.65
CA LEU A 101 -7.78 13.13 7.75
C LEU A 101 -8.20 12.58 6.38
N GLY A 102 -8.23 13.43 5.35
CA GLY A 102 -8.49 12.99 3.97
C GLY A 102 -7.45 11.98 3.49
N PHE A 103 -6.20 12.18 3.90
CA PHE A 103 -5.11 11.27 3.62
C PHE A 103 -5.27 9.90 4.32
N ILE A 104 -5.55 9.90 5.63
CA ILE A 104 -5.80 8.67 6.40
C ILE A 104 -7.02 7.91 5.87
N CYS A 105 -8.08 8.63 5.49
CA CYS A 105 -9.29 8.04 4.92
C CYS A 105 -8.99 7.32 3.61
N SER A 106 -8.17 7.91 2.74
CA SER A 106 -7.76 7.28 1.48
C SER A 106 -6.99 5.98 1.71
N LEU A 107 -6.03 5.97 2.64
CA LEU A 107 -5.30 4.76 3.01
C LEU A 107 -6.27 3.67 3.50
N ILE A 108 -7.13 4.00 4.46
CA ILE A 108 -8.11 3.05 5.00
C ILE A 108 -8.98 2.46 3.88
N LEU A 109 -9.45 3.29 2.94
CA LEU A 109 -10.21 2.83 1.78
C LEU A 109 -9.38 1.91 0.87
N GLU A 110 -8.11 2.21 0.64
CA GLU A 110 -7.20 1.39 -0.14
C GLU A 110 -7.07 -0.01 0.47
N ILE A 111 -6.80 -0.12 1.77
CA ILE A 111 -6.64 -1.45 2.38
C ILE A 111 -7.96 -2.23 2.42
N PHE A 112 -9.10 -1.58 2.68
CA PHE A 112 -10.38 -2.26 2.57
C PHE A 112 -10.64 -2.73 1.14
N PHE A 113 -10.33 -1.92 0.13
CA PHE A 113 -10.47 -2.28 -1.27
C PHE A 113 -9.57 -3.45 -1.66
N VAL A 114 -8.30 -3.43 -1.24
CA VAL A 114 -7.33 -4.50 -1.50
C VAL A 114 -7.72 -5.78 -0.77
N ILE A 115 -8.18 -5.71 0.48
CA ILE A 115 -8.68 -6.86 1.27
C ILE A 115 -9.99 -7.42 0.67
N TYR A 116 -10.89 -6.57 0.18
CA TYR A 116 -12.13 -7.02 -0.45
C TYR A 116 -11.87 -7.74 -1.78
N CYS A 117 -10.95 -7.22 -2.59
CA CYS A 117 -10.55 -7.85 -3.86
C CYS A 117 -9.53 -9.00 -3.67
N TYR A 118 -9.01 -9.15 -2.45
CA TYR A 118 -7.99 -10.10 -2.03
C TYR A 118 -8.37 -11.55 -2.29
N ASP A 119 -9.63 -11.90 -2.03
CA ASP A 119 -10.10 -13.29 -2.01
C ASP A 119 -10.04 -13.94 -3.41
N TYR A 120 -10.18 -13.13 -4.47
CA TYR A 120 -10.13 -13.59 -5.86
C TYR A 120 -8.68 -13.71 -6.38
N SER A 121 -7.85 -12.70 -6.12
CA SER A 121 -6.48 -12.63 -6.65
C SER A 121 -5.50 -13.56 -5.92
N ILE A 122 -5.66 -13.76 -4.61
CA ILE A 122 -4.68 -14.53 -3.81
C ILE A 122 -4.87 -16.02 -3.88
N ARG A 123 -6.10 -16.53 -3.98
CA ARG A 123 -6.26 -17.96 -4.26
C ARG A 123 -5.51 -18.34 -5.52
N LYS A 124 -5.55 -17.49 -6.54
CA LYS A 124 -4.83 -17.69 -7.79
C LYS A 124 -3.32 -17.51 -7.62
N THR A 125 -2.86 -16.52 -6.86
CA THR A 125 -1.43 -16.28 -6.59
C THR A 125 -0.81 -17.39 -5.73
N ILE A 126 -1.43 -17.76 -4.62
CA ILE A 126 -1.02 -18.89 -3.76
C ILE A 126 -1.10 -20.20 -4.53
N TYR A 127 -2.14 -20.42 -5.35
CA TYR A 127 -2.24 -21.61 -6.19
C TYR A 127 -1.12 -21.68 -7.22
N CYS A 128 -0.85 -20.59 -7.96
CA CYS A 128 0.26 -20.53 -8.91
C CYS A 128 1.64 -20.67 -8.22
N TYR A 129 1.82 -20.10 -7.04
CA TYR A 129 3.03 -20.24 -6.24
C TYR A 129 3.23 -21.67 -5.74
N ASN A 130 2.17 -22.31 -5.22
CA ASN A 130 2.19 -23.72 -4.82
C ASN A 130 2.51 -24.65 -5.99
N ILE A 131 1.98 -24.37 -7.18
CA ILE A 131 2.34 -25.08 -8.41
C ILE A 131 3.82 -24.87 -8.76
N LYS A 132 4.32 -23.61 -8.73
CA LYS A 132 5.72 -23.29 -9.06
C LYS A 132 6.73 -23.92 -8.10
N ILE A 133 6.40 -24.01 -6.81
CA ILE A 133 7.24 -24.65 -5.79
C ILE A 133 7.18 -26.18 -5.87
N GLY A 134 6.29 -26.74 -6.68
CA GLY A 134 6.12 -28.19 -6.76
C GLY A 134 5.50 -28.76 -5.48
N SER A 135 4.78 -27.95 -4.70
CA SER A 135 3.94 -28.48 -3.62
C SER A 135 2.76 -29.17 -4.28
N ASN A 136 2.98 -30.44 -4.60
CA ASN A 136 2.02 -31.26 -5.28
C ASN A 136 0.84 -31.44 -4.31
N LEU A 137 -0.18 -30.57 -4.42
CA LEU A 137 -1.41 -30.60 -3.62
C LEU A 137 -2.05 -32.00 -3.68
N GLN A 138 -1.80 -32.72 -4.78
CA GLN A 138 -2.13 -34.13 -4.95
C GLN A 138 -1.25 -35.07 -4.10
N LEU A 139 0.07 -34.87 -3.95
CA LEU A 139 0.86 -35.64 -2.96
C LEU A 139 0.44 -35.32 -1.53
N LYS A 140 0.18 -34.05 -1.17
CA LYS A 140 -0.26 -33.71 0.19
C LYS A 140 -1.60 -34.36 0.52
N ARG A 141 -2.52 -34.43 -0.45
CA ARG A 141 -3.77 -35.20 -0.32
C ARG A 141 -3.50 -36.71 -0.29
N ALA A 142 -2.64 -37.26 -1.15
CA ALA A 142 -2.32 -38.68 -1.16
C ALA A 142 -1.63 -39.15 0.15
N LEU A 143 -0.73 -38.33 0.70
CA LEU A 143 -0.04 -38.57 1.98
C LEU A 143 -0.97 -38.46 3.18
N ASN A 144 -1.93 -37.54 3.16
CA ASN A 144 -2.96 -37.47 4.21
C ASN A 144 -3.99 -38.61 4.13
N VAL A 145 -4.14 -39.26 2.98
CA VAL A 145 -5.01 -40.43 2.82
C VAL A 145 -4.26 -41.74 3.12
N SER A 146 -2.93 -41.75 3.03
CA SER A 146 -2.09 -42.91 3.41
C SER A 146 -1.80 -43.01 4.91
N ILE A 147 -2.23 -42.04 5.71
CA ILE A 147 -2.26 -42.12 7.18
C ILE A 147 -3.70 -42.45 7.57
N ASN A 148 -4.12 -43.69 7.30
CA ASN A 148 -5.29 -44.32 7.87
C ASN A 148 -4.99 -45.81 8.00
#